data_AF-A0AAU9J681-F1
#
_entry.id   AF-A0AAU9J681-F1
#
_cell.length_a   1.000
_cell.length_b   1.000
_cell.length_c   1.000
_cell.angle_alpha   90.00
_cell.angle_beta   90.00
_cell.angle_gamma   90.00
#
_symmetry.space_group_name_H-M   'P 1'
#
loop_
_entity.id
_entity.type
_entity.pdbx_description
1 polymer ?
#
loop_
_entity_poly.entity_id
_entity_poly.type
_entity_poly.pdbx_seq_one_letter_code
_entity_poly.pdbx_strand_id
1 'polypeptide(L)'
;MGAETGYYFLFISTIGVFYMFGMGYFLSKDYNYIPIEDKVDHADVCYWTGVIYLAVAISCIIYLKKFASKDHSFDYQTDLQGKSRIRIGPHLR
;
A
#
# COMPACT_ATOMS: atom_id res chain seq x y z
N MET A 1 -7.81 14.14 -0.06
CA MET A 1 -6.48 13.54 -0.31
C MET A 1 -6.70 12.37 -1.25
N GLY A 2 -6.23 12.47 -2.49
CA GLY A 2 -6.55 11.53 -3.58
C GLY A 2 -5.77 10.21 -3.49
N ALA A 3 -6.20 9.21 -4.27
CA ALA A 3 -5.54 7.91 -4.37
C ALA A 3 -4.05 8.00 -4.74
N GLU A 4 -3.67 9.03 -5.50
CA GLU A 4 -2.29 9.33 -5.89
C GLU A 4 -1.36 9.44 -4.68
N THR A 5 -1.78 10.15 -3.62
CA THR A 5 -1.01 10.28 -2.37
C THR A 5 -0.79 8.92 -1.72
N GLY A 6 -1.79 8.03 -1.76
CA GLY A 6 -1.69 6.67 -1.22
C GLY A 6 -0.67 5.80 -1.95
N TYR A 7 -0.53 5.95 -3.28
CA TYR A 7 0.48 5.24 -4.06
C TYR A 7 1.91 5.70 -3.73
N TYR A 8 2.14 7.00 -3.54
CA TYR A 8 3.45 7.51 -3.11
C TYR A 8 3.85 6.97 -1.74
N PHE A 9 2.92 6.95 -0.77
CA PHE A 9 3.18 6.39 0.56
C PHE A 9 3.46 4.88 0.50
N LEU A 10 2.73 4.13 -0.32
CA LEU A 10 2.98 2.71 -0.54
C LEU A 10 4.37 2.46 -1.12
N PHE A 11 4.76 3.23 -2.14
CA PHE A 11 6.06 3.09 -2.80
C PHE A 11 7.21 3.38 -1.84
N ILE A 12 7.17 4.51 -1.12
CA ILE A 12 8.19 4.88 -0.14
C ILE A 12 8.27 3.85 0.99
N SER A 13 7.12 3.39 1.51
CA SER A 13 7.10 2.39 2.59
C SER A 13 7.70 1.07 2.12
N THR A 14 7.43 0.64 0.89
CA THR A 14 7.99 -0.60 0.32
C THR A 14 9.51 -0.51 0.19
N ILE A 15 10.04 0.60 -0.33
CA ILE A 15 11.49 0.84 -0.39
C ILE A 15 12.10 0.85 1.02
N GLY A 16 11.44 1.53 1.97
CA GLY A 16 11.87 1.58 3.36
C GLY A 16 11.98 0.21 4.01
N VAL A 17 11.01 -0.69 3.76
CA VAL A 17 11.07 -2.09 4.22
C VAL A 17 12.33 -2.78 3.68
N PHE A 18 12.52 -2.80 2.36
CA PHE A 18 13.67 -3.49 1.77
C PHE A 18 15.01 -2.92 2.25
N TYR A 19 15.10 -1.60 2.36
CA TYR A 19 16.30 -0.93 2.84
C TYR A 19 16.61 -1.30 4.30
N MET A 20 15.62 -1.23 5.20
CA MET A 20 15.82 -1.51 6.62
C MET A 20 16.15 -2.99 6.88
N PHE A 21 15.46 -3.92 6.22
CA PHE A 21 15.78 -5.35 6.33
C PHE A 21 17.16 -5.68 5.75
N GLY A 22 17.54 -5.05 4.63
CA GLY A 22 18.87 -5.18 4.05
C GLY A 22 19.96 -4.68 5.00
N MET A 23 19.79 -3.47 5.54
CA MET A 23 20.71 -2.90 6.52
C MET A 23 20.82 -3.76 7.78
N GLY A 24 19.69 -4.21 8.36
CA GLY A 24 19.70 -5.12 9.51
C GLY A 24 20.46 -6.42 9.23
N TYR A 25 20.28 -6.99 8.04
CA TYR A 25 21.03 -8.18 7.62
C TYR A 25 22.54 -7.89 7.50
N PHE A 26 22.94 -6.79 6.86
CA PHE A 26 24.35 -6.42 6.75
C PHE A 26 25.00 -6.16 8.12
N LEU A 27 24.29 -5.49 9.03
CA LEU A 27 24.79 -5.24 10.39
C LEU A 27 24.91 -6.54 11.19
N SER A 28 23.96 -7.47 11.05
CA SER A 28 23.99 -8.78 11.72
C SER A 28 25.15 -9.69 11.29
N LYS A 29 25.69 -9.47 10.08
CA LYS A 29 26.84 -10.23 9.55
C LYS A 29 28.19 -9.73 10.04
N ASP A 30 28.20 -8.71 10.90
CA ASP A 30 29.38 -8.15 11.54
C ASP A 30 30.52 -7.83 10.56
N TYR A 31 30.16 -7.26 9.40
CA TYR A 31 31.16 -6.90 8.41
C TYR A 31 32.11 -5.82 8.96
N ASN A 32 33.42 -6.05 8.80
CA ASN A 32 34.48 -5.17 9.33
C ASN A 32 34.60 -3.81 8.63
N TYR A 33 33.90 -3.59 7.50
CA TYR A 33 33.93 -2.31 6.79
C TYR A 33 32.94 -1.27 7.33
N ILE A 34 32.08 -1.64 8.28
CA ILE A 34 31.11 -0.73 8.92
C ILE A 34 31.67 -0.36 10.31
N PRO A 35 32.20 0.86 10.52
CA PRO A 35 32.77 1.29 11.79
C PRO A 35 31.66 1.75 12.75
N ILE A 36 30.80 0.82 13.18
CA ILE A 36 29.73 1.06 14.15
C ILE A 36 29.98 0.16 15.35
N GLU A 37 30.03 0.73 16.56
CA GLU A 37 29.98 -0.01 17.83
C GLU A 37 28.56 -0.58 18.02
N ASP A 38 28.44 -1.75 18.65
CA ASP A 38 27.15 -2.39 18.95
C ASP A 38 26.28 -2.71 17.72
N LYS A 39 26.90 -3.29 16.67
CA LYS A 39 26.22 -3.65 15.41
C LYS A 39 24.99 -4.56 15.60
N VAL A 40 24.98 -5.41 16.62
CA VAL A 40 23.87 -6.33 16.92
C VAL A 40 22.64 -5.55 17.40
N ASP A 41 22.83 -4.59 18.30
CA ASP A 41 21.73 -3.77 18.81
C ASP A 41 21.17 -2.86 17.71
N HIS A 42 22.06 -2.29 16.87
CA HIS A 42 21.65 -1.53 15.70
C HIS A 42 20.92 -2.38 14.65
N ALA A 43 21.31 -3.64 14.47
CA ALA A 43 20.59 -4.56 13.59
C ALA A 43 19.17 -4.81 14.10
N ASP A 44 18.99 -5.02 15.40
CA ASP A 44 17.66 -5.23 16.01
C ASP A 44 16.75 -4.00 15.80
N VAL A 45 17.29 -2.80 16.02
CA VAL A 45 16.56 -1.54 15.74
C VAL A 45 16.18 -1.44 14.26
N CYS A 46 17.08 -1.80 13.33
CA CYS A 46 16.76 -1.84 11.90
C CYS A 46 15.64 -2.83 11.59
N TYR A 47 15.64 -4.01 12.19
CA TYR A 47 14.57 -5.00 12.00
C TYR A 47 13.23 -4.49 12.51
N TRP A 48 13.17 -3.96 13.74
CA TRP A 48 11.94 -3.39 14.30
C TRP A 48 11.41 -2.21 13.48
N THR A 49 12.31 -1.37 13.00
CA THR A 49 11.96 -0.25 12.10
C THR A 49 11.39 -0.78 10.78
N GLY A 50 11.98 -1.82 10.20
CA GLY A 50 11.46 -2.50 9.02
C GLY A 50 10.05 -3.08 9.22
N VAL A 51 9.77 -3.66 10.39
CA VAL A 51 8.43 -4.17 10.75
C VAL A 51 7.40 -3.03 10.82
N ILE A 52 7.77 -1.86 11.34
CA ILE A 52 6.89 -0.68 11.36
C ILE A 52 6.56 -0.22 9.94
N TYR A 53 7.56 -0.11 9.06
CA TYR A 53 7.32 0.25 7.66
C TYR A 53 6.43 -0.78 6.93
N LEU A 54 6.54 -2.07 7.26
CA LEU A 54 5.68 -3.11 6.71
C LEU A 54 4.21 -2.91 7.16
N ALA A 55 3.99 -2.60 8.43
CA ALA A 55 2.65 -2.33 8.96
C ALA A 55 2.00 -1.09 8.29
N VAL A 56 2.80 -0.05 8.03
CA VAL A 56 2.34 1.14 7.28
C VAL A 56 2.01 0.79 5.84
N ALA A 57 2.84 -0.01 5.17
CA ALA A 57 2.58 -0.47 3.80
C ALA A 57 1.26 -1.27 3.71
N ILE A 58 1.03 -2.21 4.63
CA ILE A 58 -0.22 -2.98 4.71
C ILE A 58 -1.43 -2.06 4.91
N SER A 59 -1.31 -1.08 5.80
CA SER A 59 -2.38 -0.10 6.05
C SER A 59 -2.70 0.72 4.80
N CYS A 60 -1.68 1.13 4.03
CA CYS A 60 -1.86 1.79 2.74
C CYS A 60 -2.54 0.90 1.70
N ILE A 61 -2.19 -0.39 1.62
CA ILE A 61 -2.84 -1.35 0.71
C ILE A 61 -4.33 -1.47 1.05
N ILE A 62 -4.68 -1.61 2.33
CA ILE A 62 -6.07 -1.71 2.78
C ILE A 62 -6.83 -0.43 2.41
N TYR A 63 -6.23 0.74 2.61
CA TYR A 63 -6.83 2.02 2.26
C TYR A 63 -7.08 2.14 0.75
N LEU A 64 -6.08 1.84 -0.08
CA LEU A 64 -6.19 1.88 -1.54
C LEU A 64 -7.23 0.87 -2.05
N LYS A 65 -7.25 -0.35 -1.50
CA LYS A 65 -8.25 -1.37 -1.85
C LYS A 65 -9.66 -0.91 -1.53
N LYS A 66 -9.88 -0.29 -0.37
CA LYS A 66 -11.17 0.28 0.03
C LYS A 66 -11.60 1.44 -0.86
N PHE A 67 -10.65 2.27 -1.31
CA PHE A 67 -10.90 3.36 -2.26
C PHE A 67 -11.28 2.83 -3.64
N ALA A 68 -10.52 1.88 -4.19
CA ALA A 68 -10.81 1.24 -5.47
C ALA A 68 -12.18 0.53 -5.48
N SER A 69 -12.57 -0.12 -4.38
CA SER A 69 -13.91 -0.71 -4.26
C SER A 69 -15.05 0.32 -4.22
N LYS A 70 -14.80 1.55 -3.73
CA LYS A 70 -15.80 2.62 -3.76
C LYS A 70 -16.01 3.18 -5.16
N ASP A 71 -14.94 3.36 -5.94
CA ASP A 71 -15.05 3.82 -7.33
C ASP A 71 -15.78 2.80 -8.21
N HIS A 72 -15.53 1.50 -8.00
CA HIS A 72 -16.28 0.45 -8.70
C HIS A 72 -17.78 0.44 -8.36
N SER A 73 -18.19 0.83 -7.14
CA SER A 73 -19.60 0.86 -6.75
C SER A 73 -20.39 1.99 -7.42
N PHE A 74 -19.71 3.07 -7.83
CA PHE A 74 -20.35 4.20 -8.50
C PHE A 74 -20.78 3.81 -9.92
N ASP A 75 -19.95 3.04 -10.63
CA ASP A 75 -20.20 2.64 -12.01
C ASP A 75 -21.39 1.66 -12.15
N TYR A 76 -21.58 0.77 -11.18
CA TYR A 76 -22.74 -0.13 -11.16
C TYR A 76 -24.08 0.58 -10.95
N GLN A 77 -24.12 1.68 -10.17
CA GLN A 77 -25.36 2.42 -9.97
C GLN A 77 -25.74 3.27 -11.19
N THR A 78 -24.77 3.87 -11.87
CA THR A 78 -25.02 4.61 -13.12
C THR A 78 -25.41 3.69 -14.28
N ASP A 79 -24.86 2.48 -14.37
CA ASP A 79 -25.27 1.52 -15.41
C ASP A 79 -26.68 0.95 -15.16
N LEU A 80 -27.05 0.70 -13.89
CA LEU A 80 -28.42 0.28 -13.54
C LEU A 80 -29.46 1.38 -13.76
N GLN A 81 -29.14 2.65 -13.48
CA GLN A 81 -30.04 3.79 -13.76
C GLN A 81 -30.06 4.20 -15.24
N GLY A 82 -28.98 3.98 -15.99
CA GLY A 82 -28.92 4.21 -17.43
C GLY A 82 -29.73 3.18 -18.22
N LYS A 83 -29.72 1.91 -17.78
CA LYS A 83 -30.44 0.81 -18.42
C LYS A 83 -31.95 0.80 -18.14
N SER A 84 -32.41 1.47 -17.08
CA SER A 84 -33.84 1.61 -16.78
C SER A 84 -34.55 2.75 -17.52
N ARG A 85 -33.84 3.56 -18.32
CA ARG A 85 -34.43 4.64 -19.15
C ARG A 85 -34.57 4.29 -20.64
N ILE A 86 -34.20 3.08 -21.06
CA ILE A 86 -34.40 2.64 -22.45
C ILE A 86 -35.81 2.07 -22.63
N ARG A 87 -36.74 2.99 -22.87
CA ARG A 87 -37.82 2.92 -23.87
C ARG A 87 -38.53 1.55 -24.02
N ILE A 88 -39.58 1.32 -23.24
CA ILE A 88 -40.70 0.48 -23.69
C ILE A 88 -41.69 1.45 -24.35
N GLY A 89 -41.61 1.55 -25.68
CA GLY A 89 -42.58 2.31 -26.47
C GLY A 89 -43.97 1.65 -26.44
N PRO A 90 -45.07 2.41 -26.56
CA PRO A 90 -46.40 1.85 -26.68
C PRO A 90 -46.62 1.39 -28.13
N HIS A 91 -46.08 0.23 -28.47
CA HIS A 91 -46.49 -0.53 -29.64
C HIS A 91 -46.80 -1.95 -29.19
N LEU A 92 -47.91 -2.12 -28.45
CA LEU A 92 -48.68 -3.36 -28.37
C LEU A 92 -50.05 -3.01 -27.78
N ARG A 93 -51.00 -2.87 -28.71
CA ARG A 93 -52.45 -2.62 -28.59
C ARG A 93 -52.91 -1.18 -28.51
#